data_AF-A0A6J2XHD4-F1
#
_entry.id   AF-A0A6J2XHD4-F1
#
_cell.length_a   1.000
_cell.length_b   1.000
_cell.length_c   1.000
_cell.angle_alpha   90.00
_cell.angle_beta   90.00
_cell.angle_gamma   90.00
#
_symmetry.space_group_name_H-M   'P 1'
#
loop_
_entity.id
_entity.type
_entity.pdbx_description
1 polymer ?
#
loop_
_entity_poly.entity_id
_entity_poly.type
_entity_poly.pdbx_seq_one_letter_code
_entity_poly.pdbx_strand_id
1 'polypeptide(L)'
;MSKNKIISRAFDNKIEVKSKFEAEFRRFSLERNSQAKFDDFQSILERLHKLKDIAFLVSYIDSSDQDILPINNDDNLRRALMNAKPLLRVIIQRKGDSLEEINGYGTIKPRNLISTILGGTPARTKTLPISNPHDFRQVSAIIDVDIVPETCRRVRLLKHGSDKPLGFYIRDGTSVRVTQNGLEKIPGVFISRLVPGGLAESTGLLAVNDEVLEVNGIEVAAKTLDQVTDMMIANSSNLIITVKPANQRTVGPVRRGSFSRNSHMSSGSQQSQTTAGSDPEDKYDQDEIVDLTANIETKDDGILHL
;
A
#
# COMPACT_ATOMS: atom_id res chain seq x y z
N MET A 1 -30.77 -25.12 -28.59
CA MET A 1 -29.41 -24.54 -28.51
C MET A 1 -29.52 -23.02 -28.56
N SER A 2 -29.53 -22.35 -27.40
CA SER A 2 -29.55 -20.89 -27.33
C SER A 2 -28.13 -20.39 -27.14
N LYS A 3 -27.59 -19.67 -28.13
CA LYS A 3 -26.28 -19.05 -28.06
C LYS A 3 -26.41 -17.77 -27.23
N ASN A 4 -26.01 -17.82 -25.97
CA ASN A 4 -25.85 -16.62 -25.14
C ASN A 4 -24.70 -15.77 -25.71
N LYS A 5 -25.07 -14.77 -26.51
CA LYS A 5 -24.17 -13.70 -26.95
C LYS A 5 -23.86 -12.83 -25.72
N ILE A 6 -22.64 -12.90 -25.23
CA ILE A 6 -22.12 -11.97 -24.23
C ILE A 6 -22.17 -10.58 -24.87
N ILE A 7 -23.15 -9.77 -24.48
CA ILE A 7 -23.20 -8.36 -24.84
C ILE A 7 -22.08 -7.69 -24.04
N SER A 8 -21.01 -7.29 -24.73
CA SER A 8 -20.07 -6.33 -24.19
C SER A 8 -20.87 -5.08 -23.82
N ARG A 9 -21.06 -4.85 -22.51
CA ARG A 9 -21.58 -3.56 -22.04
C ARG A 9 -20.54 -2.53 -22.45
N ALA A 10 -20.82 -1.79 -23.53
CA ALA A 10 -20.13 -0.55 -23.80
C ALA A 10 -20.27 0.29 -22.52
N PHE A 11 -19.17 0.52 -21.81
CA PHE A 11 -19.18 1.41 -20.66
C PHE A 11 -19.62 2.77 -21.19
N ASP A 12 -20.78 3.24 -20.72
CA ASP A 12 -21.24 4.59 -21.01
C ASP A 12 -20.10 5.57 -20.73
N ASN A 13 -19.77 6.42 -21.69
CA ASN A 13 -18.71 7.42 -21.54
C ASN A 13 -19.08 8.46 -20.47
N LYS A 14 -20.32 8.44 -19.96
CA LYS A 14 -20.77 9.28 -18.87
C LYS A 14 -20.54 8.63 -17.50
N ILE A 15 -19.97 9.41 -16.58
CA ILE A 15 -19.84 9.09 -15.17
C ILE A 15 -20.89 9.91 -14.42
N GLU A 16 -21.68 9.24 -13.58
CA GLU A 16 -22.52 9.92 -12.61
C GLU A 16 -21.66 10.38 -11.43
N VAL A 17 -21.79 11.63 -11.03
CA VAL A 17 -21.14 12.17 -9.84
C VAL A 17 -22.23 12.45 -8.79
N LYS A 18 -22.09 11.88 -7.59
CA LYS A 18 -22.88 12.23 -6.41
C LYS A 18 -21.98 12.90 -5.40
N SER A 19 -22.16 14.21 -5.26
CA SER A 19 -21.41 15.04 -4.32
C SER A 19 -22.22 15.29 -3.05
N LYS A 20 -21.57 15.17 -1.89
CA LYS A 20 -22.16 15.40 -0.56
C LYS A 20 -21.44 16.56 0.12
N PHE A 21 -22.20 17.51 0.65
CA PHE A 21 -21.71 18.56 1.54
C PHE A 21 -22.63 18.61 2.76
N GLU A 22 -22.09 18.38 3.96
CA GLU A 22 -22.90 18.25 5.19
C GLU A 22 -24.04 17.21 5.05
N ALA A 23 -25.30 17.64 5.15
CA ALA A 23 -26.49 16.80 4.93
C ALA A 23 -27.01 16.84 3.49
N GLU A 24 -26.46 17.71 2.64
CA GLU A 24 -26.91 17.95 1.28
C GLU A 24 -26.25 17.02 0.26
N PHE A 25 -27.02 16.60 -0.75
CA PHE A 25 -26.53 15.83 -1.89
C PHE A 25 -26.88 16.48 -3.22
N ARG A 26 -25.91 16.52 -4.14
CA ARG A 26 -26.11 17.00 -5.51
C ARG A 26 -25.55 16.00 -6.50
N ARG A 27 -26.25 15.83 -7.63
CA ARG A 27 -25.86 14.93 -8.71
C ARG A 27 -25.66 15.70 -10.01
N PHE A 28 -24.64 15.30 -10.75
CA PHE A 28 -24.38 15.77 -12.11
C PHE A 28 -23.62 14.68 -12.87
N SER A 29 -23.39 14.88 -14.16
CA SER A 29 -22.68 13.90 -15.00
C SER A 29 -21.48 14.55 -15.66
N LEU A 30 -20.41 13.77 -15.85
CA LEU A 30 -19.19 14.14 -16.55
C LEU A 30 -18.82 13.09 -17.59
N GLU A 31 -17.99 13.46 -18.56
CA GLU A 31 -17.41 12.50 -19.50
C GLU A 31 -16.14 11.89 -18.92
N ARG A 32 -16.02 10.56 -19.01
CA ARG A 32 -14.91 9.75 -18.48
C ARG A 32 -13.56 10.12 -19.09
N ASN A 33 -13.55 10.44 -20.38
CA ASN A 33 -12.34 10.77 -21.14
C ASN A 33 -12.12 12.29 -21.30
N SER A 34 -12.84 13.12 -20.55
CA SER A 34 -12.57 14.55 -20.57
C SER A 34 -11.18 14.83 -19.99
N GLN A 35 -10.41 15.72 -20.61
CA GLN A 35 -9.25 16.36 -19.98
C GLN A 35 -9.74 17.37 -18.93
N ALA A 36 -10.61 16.94 -18.03
CA ALA A 36 -11.18 17.79 -17.00
C ALA A 36 -10.07 18.30 -16.09
N LYS A 37 -10.01 19.62 -15.93
CA LYS A 37 -9.13 20.26 -14.96
C LYS A 37 -9.76 20.24 -13.59
N PHE A 38 -8.91 20.10 -12.57
CA PHE A 38 -9.35 20.14 -11.19
C PHE A 38 -10.06 21.46 -10.86
N ASP A 39 -9.54 22.59 -11.33
CA ASP A 39 -10.12 23.91 -11.09
C ASP A 39 -11.55 24.05 -11.66
N ASP A 40 -11.80 23.48 -12.85
CA ASP A 40 -13.13 23.46 -13.46
C ASP A 40 -14.09 22.58 -12.66
N PHE A 41 -13.62 21.42 -12.23
CA PHE A 41 -14.38 20.50 -11.40
C PHE A 41 -14.74 21.13 -10.05
N GLN A 42 -13.77 21.78 -9.41
CA GLN A 42 -13.97 22.50 -8.16
C GLN A 42 -14.99 23.65 -8.34
N SER A 43 -14.91 24.40 -9.44
CA SER A 43 -15.86 25.47 -9.78
C SER A 43 -17.29 24.95 -9.97
N ILE A 44 -17.46 23.76 -10.55
CA ILE A 44 -18.77 23.09 -10.66
C ILE A 44 -19.32 22.77 -9.27
N LEU A 45 -18.50 22.21 -8.37
CA LEU A 45 -18.91 21.87 -7.01
C LEU A 45 -19.27 23.14 -6.20
N GLU A 46 -18.47 24.19 -6.32
CA GLU A 46 -18.70 25.48 -5.65
C GLU A 46 -20.04 26.09 -6.06
N ARG A 47 -20.31 26.15 -7.37
CA ARG A 47 -21.57 26.67 -7.90
C ARG A 47 -22.77 25.81 -7.50
N LEU A 48 -22.62 24.48 -7.56
CA LEU A 48 -23.69 23.56 -7.21
C LEU A 48 -24.06 23.69 -5.74
N HIS A 49 -23.10 23.62 -4.82
CA HIS A 49 -23.32 23.66 -3.37
C HIS A 49 -23.36 25.07 -2.77
N LYS A 50 -23.29 26.12 -3.59
CA LYS A 50 -23.32 27.55 -3.18
C LYS A 50 -22.19 27.91 -2.20
N LEU A 51 -20.96 27.49 -2.49
CA LEU A 51 -19.80 27.61 -1.59
C LEU A 51 -18.88 28.80 -1.87
N LYS A 52 -19.35 29.87 -2.53
CA LYS A 52 -18.52 30.98 -3.02
C LYS A 52 -17.56 31.60 -2.00
N ASP A 53 -17.97 31.67 -0.74
CA ASP A 53 -17.20 32.28 0.35
C ASP A 53 -16.71 31.25 1.38
N ILE A 54 -16.75 29.96 1.03
CA ILE A 54 -16.41 28.85 1.92
C ILE A 54 -15.19 28.15 1.31
N ALA A 55 -14.06 28.17 2.01
CA ALA A 55 -12.95 27.30 1.64
C ALA A 55 -13.33 25.83 1.93
N PHE A 56 -13.15 24.95 0.95
CA PHE A 56 -13.52 23.54 1.09
C PHE A 56 -12.46 22.59 0.51
N LEU A 57 -12.49 21.36 1.00
CA LEU A 57 -11.72 20.22 0.50
C LEU A 57 -12.64 19.30 -0.30
N VAL A 58 -12.09 18.69 -1.34
CA VAL A 58 -12.79 17.73 -2.19
C VAL A 58 -12.10 16.38 -2.02
N SER A 59 -12.88 15.35 -1.72
CA SER A 59 -12.42 13.96 -1.67
C SER A 59 -13.40 13.05 -2.40
N TYR A 60 -12.98 11.84 -2.76
CA TYR A 60 -13.85 10.82 -3.33
C TYR A 60 -13.71 9.49 -2.59
N ILE A 61 -14.77 8.68 -2.63
CA ILE A 61 -14.72 7.29 -2.16
C ILE A 61 -14.34 6.42 -3.36
N ASP A 62 -13.16 5.80 -3.30
CA ASP A 62 -12.70 4.90 -4.35
C ASP A 62 -13.52 3.59 -4.33
N SER A 63 -13.93 3.14 -5.51
CA SER A 63 -14.86 2.00 -5.62
C SER A 63 -14.20 0.66 -5.33
N SER A 64 -12.86 0.59 -5.41
CA SER A 64 -12.10 -0.65 -5.24
C SER A 64 -11.87 -1.02 -3.78
N ASP A 65 -11.48 -0.05 -2.96
CA ASP A 65 -11.06 -0.23 -1.55
C ASP A 65 -12.02 0.44 -0.54
N GLN A 66 -12.91 1.33 -1.00
CA GLN A 66 -13.78 2.20 -0.18
C GLN A 66 -13.03 3.26 0.63
N ASP A 67 -11.77 3.55 0.29
CA ASP A 67 -10.98 4.60 0.94
C ASP A 67 -11.44 5.99 0.49
N ILE A 68 -11.30 6.98 1.37
CA ILE A 68 -11.59 8.39 1.09
C ILE A 68 -10.29 9.07 0.67
N LEU A 69 -10.23 9.54 -0.57
CA LEU A 69 -9.02 10.08 -1.18
C LEU A 69 -9.22 11.52 -1.65
N PRO A 70 -8.22 12.41 -1.46
CA PRO A 70 -8.36 13.81 -1.86
C PRO A 70 -8.35 13.96 -3.39
N ILE A 71 -9.25 14.79 -3.90
CA ILE A 71 -9.15 15.37 -5.25
C ILE A 71 -8.61 16.78 -5.07
N ASN A 72 -7.31 16.97 -5.26
CA ASN A 72 -6.64 18.26 -5.05
C ASN A 72 -5.73 18.67 -6.23
N ASN A 73 -5.76 17.91 -7.33
CA ASN A 73 -5.01 18.14 -8.55
C ASN A 73 -5.64 17.36 -9.72
N ASP A 74 -5.16 17.61 -10.94
CA ASP A 74 -5.65 16.98 -12.18
C ASP A 74 -5.47 15.45 -12.19
N ASP A 75 -4.37 14.93 -11.65
CA ASP A 75 -4.08 13.49 -11.64
C ASP A 75 -5.01 12.72 -10.71
N ASN A 76 -5.32 13.28 -9.54
CA ASN A 76 -6.26 12.70 -8.60
C ASN A 76 -7.68 12.73 -9.17
N LEU A 77 -8.07 13.82 -9.84
CA LEU A 77 -9.36 13.90 -10.54
C LEU A 77 -9.46 12.85 -11.63
N ARG A 78 -8.44 12.74 -12.49
CA ARG A 78 -8.37 11.74 -13.55
C ARG A 78 -8.48 10.33 -12.98
N ARG A 79 -7.75 10.02 -11.90
CA ARG A 79 -7.81 8.71 -11.23
C ARG A 79 -9.20 8.43 -10.66
N ALA A 80 -9.83 9.41 -10.01
CA ALA A 80 -11.18 9.31 -9.49
C ALA A 80 -12.21 8.99 -10.60
N LEU A 81 -12.11 9.67 -11.75
CA LEU A 81 -12.96 9.42 -12.91
C LEU A 81 -12.72 8.03 -13.53
N MET A 82 -11.46 7.61 -13.67
CA MET A 82 -11.12 6.28 -14.21
C MET A 82 -11.66 5.14 -13.31
N ASN A 83 -11.52 5.28 -11.99
CA ASN A 83 -11.91 4.24 -11.01
C ASN A 83 -13.41 4.23 -10.68
N ALA A 84 -14.17 5.26 -11.07
CA ALA A 84 -15.61 5.31 -10.81
C ALA A 84 -16.36 4.22 -11.60
N LYS A 85 -17.18 3.41 -10.91
CA LYS A 85 -17.98 2.33 -11.53
C LYS A 85 -19.38 2.20 -10.88
N PRO A 86 -20.47 2.69 -11.50
CA PRO A 86 -20.55 3.81 -12.46
C PRO A 86 -20.61 5.18 -11.77
N LEU A 87 -20.67 5.21 -10.44
CA LEU A 87 -20.89 6.40 -9.63
C LEU A 87 -19.59 6.85 -8.97
N LEU A 88 -19.19 8.10 -9.22
CA LEU A 88 -18.18 8.79 -8.45
C LEU A 88 -18.84 9.44 -7.22
N ARG A 89 -18.50 8.94 -6.03
CA ARG A 89 -18.99 9.49 -4.75
C ARG A 89 -18.00 10.54 -4.25
N VAL A 90 -18.41 11.80 -4.23
CA VAL A 90 -17.59 12.94 -3.81
C VAL A 90 -18.05 13.42 -2.44
N ILE A 91 -17.10 13.67 -1.55
CA ILE A 91 -17.30 14.26 -0.23
C ILE A 91 -16.66 15.64 -0.24
N ILE A 92 -17.42 16.64 0.19
CA ILE A 92 -16.96 18.03 0.35
C ILE A 92 -16.97 18.33 1.84
N GLN A 93 -15.88 18.89 2.35
CA GLN A 93 -15.71 19.30 3.75
C GLN A 93 -15.23 20.74 3.80
N ARG A 94 -15.62 21.51 4.82
CA ARG A 94 -15.07 22.85 5.00
C ARG A 94 -13.60 22.72 5.41
N LYS A 95 -12.79 23.64 4.91
CA LYS A 95 -11.38 23.72 5.29
C LYS A 95 -11.29 24.16 6.76
N GLY A 96 -10.58 23.39 7.58
CA GLY A 96 -10.46 23.55 9.03
C GLY A 96 -11.31 22.57 9.85
N ASP A 97 -12.22 21.80 9.23
CA ASP A 97 -13.08 20.85 9.95
C ASP A 97 -12.41 19.49 10.18
N SER A 98 -11.30 19.18 9.49
CA SER A 98 -10.59 17.91 9.66
C SER A 98 -9.59 17.96 10.81
N LEU A 99 -9.53 16.89 11.61
CA LEU A 99 -8.58 16.72 12.71
C LEU A 99 -7.11 16.84 12.24
N GLU A 100 -6.85 16.48 10.98
CA GLU A 100 -5.54 16.52 10.34
C GLU A 100 -5.07 17.96 10.05
N GLU A 101 -6.00 18.85 9.67
CA GLU A 101 -5.70 20.28 9.47
C GLU A 101 -5.53 21.01 10.80
N ILE A 102 -6.29 20.64 11.84
CA ILE A 102 -6.13 21.16 13.21
C ILE A 102 -4.73 20.83 13.77
N ASN A 103 -4.16 19.69 13.36
CA ASN A 103 -2.85 19.22 13.80
C ASN A 103 -1.68 19.64 12.87
N GLY A 104 -1.93 20.48 11.86
CA GLY A 104 -0.88 21.16 11.10
C GLY A 104 -0.25 20.37 9.94
N TYR A 105 -0.78 19.21 9.57
CA TYR A 105 -0.36 18.53 8.33
C TYR A 105 -0.97 19.25 7.13
N GLY A 106 -0.13 19.99 6.41
CA GLY A 106 -0.48 20.57 5.11
C GLY A 106 -0.90 22.03 5.07
N THR A 107 -0.51 22.82 6.07
CA THR A 107 -0.56 24.28 5.93
C THR A 107 0.51 24.77 4.95
N ILE A 108 0.14 24.93 3.67
CA ILE A 108 0.76 25.98 2.85
C ILE A 108 0.36 27.29 3.53
N LYS A 109 1.22 27.81 4.41
CA LYS A 109 1.02 29.13 4.99
C LYS A 109 0.95 30.14 3.83
N PRO A 110 -0.06 31.00 3.73
CA PRO A 110 -0.06 32.09 2.77
C PRO A 110 1.20 32.94 3.04
N ARG A 111 1.93 33.27 1.97
CA ARG A 111 3.15 34.08 2.07
C ARG A 111 2.78 35.45 2.64
N ASN A 112 3.19 35.74 3.87
CA ASN A 112 3.13 37.10 4.40
C ASN A 112 4.21 37.94 3.70
N LEU A 113 3.79 38.84 2.81
CA LEU A 113 4.63 39.72 1.99
C LEU A 113 5.29 40.88 2.78
N ILE A 114 5.10 40.95 4.10
CA ILE A 114 5.52 42.11 4.92
C ILE A 114 7.00 42.00 5.38
N SER A 115 7.68 40.87 5.20
CA SER A 115 9.05 40.69 5.72
C SER A 115 10.17 41.28 4.85
N THR A 116 9.88 41.98 3.76
CA THR A 116 10.93 42.45 2.82
C THR A 116 11.50 43.83 3.16
N ILE A 117 10.96 44.55 4.16
CA ILE A 117 11.30 45.97 4.39
C ILE A 117 12.31 46.19 5.54
N LEU A 118 12.68 45.18 6.34
CA LEU A 118 13.62 45.37 7.45
C LEU A 118 14.86 44.46 7.36
N GLY A 119 15.94 45.08 6.89
CA GLY A 119 17.37 44.77 7.03
C GLY A 119 17.84 43.38 7.50
N GLY A 120 18.69 42.77 6.66
CA GLY A 120 19.96 42.19 7.12
C GLY A 120 19.90 40.86 7.88
N THR A 121 19.53 39.76 7.21
CA THR A 121 20.00 38.41 7.59
C THR A 121 20.42 37.65 6.34
N PRO A 122 21.51 36.83 6.39
CA PRO A 122 21.96 36.07 5.24
C PRO A 122 20.85 35.15 4.76
N ALA A 123 20.65 35.13 3.43
CA ALA A 123 19.56 34.44 2.76
C ALA A 123 19.30 33.06 3.38
N ARG A 124 18.18 32.93 4.11
CA ARG A 124 17.65 31.65 4.58
C ARG A 124 17.67 30.69 3.39
N THR A 125 18.42 29.59 3.51
CA THR A 125 18.38 28.47 2.56
C THR A 125 16.91 28.16 2.26
N LYS A 126 16.52 28.32 0.98
CA LYS A 126 15.14 28.01 0.55
C LYS A 126 14.88 26.56 0.94
N THR A 127 14.08 26.34 1.97
CA THR A 127 13.64 25.01 2.39
C THR A 127 12.94 24.38 1.19
N LEU A 128 13.35 23.18 0.79
CA LEU A 128 12.73 22.46 -0.31
C LEU A 128 11.23 22.31 -0.02
N PRO A 129 10.33 22.79 -0.89
CA PRO A 129 8.91 22.64 -0.69
C PRO A 129 8.53 21.16 -0.86
N ILE A 130 8.23 20.49 0.24
CA ILE A 130 7.66 19.13 0.24
C ILE A 130 6.14 19.27 0.16
N SER A 131 5.53 18.60 -0.81
CA SER A 131 4.08 18.61 -0.97
C SER A 131 3.41 17.74 0.11
N ASN A 132 2.09 17.87 0.26
CA ASN A 132 1.36 16.98 1.15
C ASN A 132 1.45 15.53 0.67
N PRO A 133 1.25 14.54 1.54
CA PRO A 133 1.12 13.17 1.06
C PRO A 133 -0.07 13.04 0.09
N HIS A 134 0.13 12.32 -1.01
CA HIS A 134 -0.88 12.08 -2.03
C HIS A 134 -1.17 10.58 -2.12
N ASP A 135 -2.40 10.21 -2.48
CA ASP A 135 -2.82 8.81 -2.74
C ASP A 135 -2.49 7.86 -1.58
N PHE A 136 -2.81 8.28 -0.35
CA PHE A 136 -2.69 7.45 0.83
C PHE A 136 -3.71 6.32 0.78
N ARG A 137 -3.23 5.08 0.61
CA ARG A 137 -4.09 3.90 0.53
C ARG A 137 -3.69 2.85 1.53
N GLN A 138 -4.68 2.24 2.16
CA GLN A 138 -4.40 1.10 3.02
C GLN A 138 -3.95 -0.10 2.18
N VAL A 139 -2.74 -0.61 2.39
CA VAL A 139 -2.24 -1.79 1.66
C VAL A 139 -2.51 -3.10 2.38
N SER A 140 -2.60 -3.06 3.72
CA SER A 140 -2.85 -4.24 4.54
C SER A 140 -3.38 -3.91 5.93
N ALA A 141 -3.95 -4.90 6.60
CA ALA A 141 -4.23 -4.88 8.04
C ALA A 141 -4.19 -6.29 8.65
N ILE A 142 -3.88 -6.35 9.94
CA ILE A 142 -4.24 -7.51 10.77
C ILE A 142 -5.66 -7.25 11.29
N ILE A 143 -6.55 -8.21 11.14
CA ILE A 143 -7.95 -8.12 11.58
C ILE A 143 -8.32 -9.28 12.51
N ASP A 144 -9.43 -9.14 13.22
CA ASP A 144 -10.02 -10.18 14.08
C ASP A 144 -9.06 -10.79 15.12
N VAL A 145 -8.14 -9.98 15.64
CA VAL A 145 -7.10 -10.39 16.61
C VAL A 145 -7.71 -11.06 17.86
N ASP A 146 -8.89 -10.61 18.29
CA ASP A 146 -9.57 -11.12 19.49
C ASP A 146 -10.48 -12.34 19.22
N ILE A 147 -10.72 -12.68 17.95
CA ILE A 147 -11.63 -13.75 17.53
C ILE A 147 -10.83 -14.95 17.00
N VAL A 148 -9.76 -14.68 16.27
CA VAL A 148 -8.88 -15.71 15.70
C VAL A 148 -7.97 -16.25 16.82
N PRO A 149 -7.70 -17.57 16.88
CA PRO A 149 -6.77 -18.12 17.86
C PRO A 149 -5.41 -17.40 17.83
N GLU A 150 -4.78 -17.23 19.00
CA GLU A 150 -3.49 -16.52 19.14
C GLU A 150 -2.35 -17.12 18.29
N THR A 151 -2.46 -18.41 17.95
CA THR A 151 -1.53 -19.11 17.07
C THR A 151 -1.71 -18.80 15.59
N CYS A 152 -2.74 -18.04 15.24
CA CYS A 152 -3.14 -17.71 13.89
C CYS A 152 -3.16 -16.19 13.70
N ARG A 153 -3.11 -15.76 12.45
CA ARG A 153 -3.17 -14.36 12.05
C ARG A 153 -4.11 -14.23 10.86
N ARG A 154 -5.09 -13.34 10.96
CA ARG A 154 -5.92 -12.96 9.82
C ARG A 154 -5.42 -11.65 9.24
N VAL A 155 -5.02 -11.71 7.96
CA VAL A 155 -4.42 -10.60 7.22
C VAL A 155 -5.37 -10.20 6.11
N ARG A 156 -5.66 -8.91 6.02
CA ARG A 156 -6.31 -8.29 4.86
C ARG A 156 -5.24 -7.68 3.97
N LEU A 157 -5.22 -8.01 2.68
CA LEU A 157 -4.37 -7.42 1.65
C LEU A 157 -5.25 -6.70 0.62
N LEU A 158 -4.91 -5.45 0.33
CA LEU A 158 -5.63 -4.60 -0.62
C LEU A 158 -4.72 -4.30 -1.82
N LYS A 159 -5.13 -4.80 -2.99
CA LYS A 159 -4.41 -4.60 -4.24
C LYS A 159 -4.98 -3.39 -4.96
N HIS A 160 -4.22 -2.31 -4.99
CA HIS A 160 -4.62 -1.04 -5.60
C HIS A 160 -4.26 -0.98 -7.08
N GLY A 161 -5.28 -0.84 -7.94
CA GLY A 161 -5.22 -0.25 -9.29
C GLY A 161 -4.13 -0.75 -10.27
N SER A 162 -3.45 -1.83 -9.93
CA SER A 162 -2.33 -2.39 -10.67
C SER A 162 -2.68 -3.81 -11.07
N ASP A 163 -2.23 -4.26 -12.23
CA ASP A 163 -2.41 -5.66 -12.63
C ASP A 163 -1.41 -6.60 -11.93
N LYS A 164 -0.49 -6.05 -11.13
CA LYS A 164 0.52 -6.81 -10.39
C LYS A 164 -0.10 -7.88 -9.49
N PRO A 165 0.49 -9.08 -9.39
CA PRO A 165 0.01 -10.12 -8.49
C PRO A 165 0.19 -9.70 -7.02
N LEU A 166 -0.44 -10.45 -6.10
CA LEU A 166 -0.29 -10.25 -4.65
C LEU A 166 1.13 -10.50 -4.14
N GLY A 167 1.98 -11.15 -4.94
CA GLY A 167 3.40 -11.29 -4.66
C GLY A 167 3.76 -12.43 -3.71
N PHE A 168 2.99 -13.53 -3.71
CA PHE A 168 3.35 -14.76 -3.01
C PHE A 168 2.84 -15.98 -3.78
N TYR A 169 3.44 -17.14 -3.50
CA TYR A 169 3.10 -18.43 -4.08
C TYR A 169 2.71 -19.40 -2.99
N ILE A 170 1.83 -20.34 -3.32
CA ILE A 170 1.40 -21.41 -2.43
C ILE A 170 1.83 -22.76 -2.98
N ARG A 171 1.90 -23.76 -2.09
CA ARG A 171 2.19 -25.15 -2.41
C ARG A 171 1.40 -26.08 -1.51
N ASP A 172 1.26 -27.32 -1.94
CA ASP A 172 0.84 -28.40 -1.06
C ASP A 172 1.94 -28.73 -0.03
N GLY A 173 1.50 -29.29 1.08
CA GLY A 173 2.36 -29.80 2.13
C GLY A 173 1.57 -30.66 3.11
N THR A 174 2.23 -31.00 4.22
CA THR A 174 1.65 -31.81 5.28
C THR A 174 1.70 -31.02 6.57
N SER A 175 0.52 -30.78 7.17
CA SER A 175 0.39 -30.22 8.51
C SER A 175 0.22 -31.35 9.51
N VAL A 176 0.93 -31.24 10.64
CA VAL A 176 0.80 -32.18 11.75
C VAL A 176 -0.16 -31.58 12.76
N ARG A 177 -1.29 -32.25 12.99
CA ARG A 177 -2.34 -31.79 13.90
C ARG A 177 -2.60 -32.83 14.99
N VAL A 178 -3.03 -32.35 16.14
CA VAL A 178 -3.51 -33.21 17.23
C VAL A 178 -5.00 -33.43 17.01
N THR A 179 -5.37 -34.66 16.69
CA THR A 179 -6.76 -35.12 16.54
C THR A 179 -7.13 -36.01 17.73
N GLN A 180 -8.39 -36.45 17.79
CA GLN A 180 -8.86 -37.39 18.81
C GLN A 180 -8.12 -38.73 18.77
N ASN A 181 -7.55 -39.11 17.61
CA ASN A 181 -6.80 -40.35 17.43
C ASN A 181 -5.28 -40.18 17.63
N GLY A 182 -4.82 -38.98 18.03
CA GLY A 182 -3.41 -38.67 18.26
C GLY A 182 -2.84 -37.67 17.24
N LEU A 183 -1.55 -37.83 16.92
CA LEU A 183 -0.86 -36.97 15.96
C LEU A 183 -1.10 -37.46 14.53
N GLU A 184 -1.84 -36.69 13.76
CA GLU A 184 -2.16 -37.00 12.37
C GLU A 184 -1.46 -36.06 11.40
N LYS A 185 -1.03 -36.62 10.27
CA LYS A 185 -0.49 -35.90 9.12
C LYS A 185 -1.62 -35.63 8.14
N ILE A 186 -2.01 -34.37 8.01
CA ILE A 186 -3.14 -33.93 7.20
C ILE A 186 -2.62 -33.06 6.04
N PRO A 187 -3.17 -33.17 4.82
CA PRO A 187 -2.84 -32.24 3.75
C PRO A 187 -3.08 -30.78 4.16
N GLY A 188 -2.19 -29.89 3.74
CA GLY A 188 -2.29 -28.46 4.03
C GLY A 188 -1.66 -27.62 2.93
N VAL A 189 -2.05 -26.35 2.86
CA VAL A 189 -1.53 -25.38 1.89
C VAL A 189 -0.59 -24.43 2.59
N PHE A 190 0.56 -24.17 2.00
CA PHE A 190 1.61 -23.36 2.61
C PHE A 190 2.12 -22.30 1.65
N ILE A 191 2.54 -21.15 2.18
CA ILE A 191 3.27 -20.16 1.38
C ILE A 191 4.64 -20.74 1.02
N SER A 192 4.93 -20.90 -0.27
CA SER A 192 6.17 -21.46 -0.79
C SER A 192 7.23 -20.40 -1.04
N ARG A 193 6.83 -19.20 -1.47
CA ARG A 193 7.72 -18.11 -1.87
C ARG A 193 7.03 -16.76 -1.75
N LEU A 194 7.80 -15.72 -1.42
CA LEU A 194 7.40 -14.32 -1.56
C LEU A 194 8.15 -13.69 -2.75
N VAL A 195 7.48 -12.79 -3.46
CA VAL A 195 8.09 -12.00 -4.54
C VAL A 195 8.81 -10.80 -3.92
N PRO A 196 10.11 -10.61 -4.22
CA PRO A 196 10.86 -9.44 -3.78
C PRO A 196 10.19 -8.13 -4.23
N GLY A 197 9.95 -7.21 -3.28
CA GLY A 197 9.22 -5.95 -3.51
C GLY A 197 7.74 -6.13 -3.86
N GLY A 198 7.20 -7.35 -3.76
CA GLY A 198 5.79 -7.65 -3.95
C GLY A 198 4.93 -7.14 -2.79
N LEU A 199 3.61 -7.11 -2.99
CA LEU A 199 2.68 -6.63 -1.96
C LEU A 199 2.80 -7.45 -0.67
N ALA A 200 2.74 -8.77 -0.75
CA ALA A 200 2.83 -9.64 0.43
C ALA A 200 4.14 -9.45 1.21
N GLU A 201 5.29 -9.42 0.52
CA GLU A 201 6.59 -9.21 1.17
C GLU A 201 6.68 -7.83 1.82
N SER A 202 6.26 -6.78 1.11
CA SER A 202 6.33 -5.39 1.58
C SER A 202 5.51 -5.15 2.86
N THR A 203 4.44 -5.93 3.07
CA THR A 203 3.64 -5.82 4.30
C THR A 203 4.31 -6.45 5.51
N GLY A 204 5.21 -7.42 5.31
CA GLY A 204 5.82 -8.21 6.40
C GLY A 204 4.82 -9.05 7.21
N LEU A 205 3.56 -9.16 6.77
CA LEU A 205 2.50 -9.87 7.49
C LEU A 205 2.39 -11.35 7.11
N LEU A 206 3.04 -11.75 6.01
CA LEU A 206 3.10 -13.13 5.52
C LEU A 206 4.56 -13.56 5.42
N ALA A 207 4.83 -14.83 5.68
CA ALA A 207 6.15 -15.43 5.58
C ALA A 207 6.10 -16.77 4.82
N VAL A 208 7.24 -17.15 4.25
CA VAL A 208 7.42 -18.49 3.69
C VAL A 208 7.22 -19.53 4.80
N ASN A 209 6.54 -20.62 4.45
CA ASN A 209 6.09 -21.71 5.32
C ASN A 209 4.89 -21.41 6.22
N ASP A 210 4.29 -20.22 6.17
CA ASP A 210 3.00 -19.99 6.83
C ASP A 210 1.95 -20.97 6.24
N GLU A 211 1.20 -21.63 7.12
CA GLU A 211 0.12 -22.53 6.71
C GLU A 211 -1.15 -21.71 6.48
N VAL A 212 -1.72 -21.80 5.28
CA VAL A 212 -2.99 -21.16 4.93
C VAL A 212 -4.13 -21.99 5.48
N LEU A 213 -5.03 -21.37 6.23
CA LEU A 213 -6.18 -22.03 6.85
C LEU A 213 -7.50 -21.63 6.19
N GLU A 214 -7.61 -20.38 5.76
CA GLU A 214 -8.85 -19.80 5.27
C GLU A 214 -8.57 -18.68 4.26
N VAL A 215 -9.45 -18.55 3.25
CA VAL A 215 -9.46 -17.45 2.28
C VAL A 215 -10.88 -16.88 2.22
N ASN A 216 -11.03 -15.60 2.54
CA ASN A 216 -12.28 -14.82 2.53
C ASN A 216 -13.46 -15.54 3.21
N GLY A 217 -13.27 -16.12 4.39
CA GLY A 217 -14.32 -16.84 5.12
C GLY A 217 -14.43 -18.33 4.80
N ILE A 218 -13.64 -18.86 3.86
CA ILE A 218 -13.76 -20.23 3.38
C ILE A 218 -12.50 -21.03 3.76
N GLU A 219 -12.68 -22.10 4.53
CA GLU A 219 -11.62 -23.02 4.93
C GLU A 219 -10.99 -23.76 3.73
N VAL A 220 -9.68 -24.01 3.80
CA VAL A 220 -8.93 -24.65 2.70
C VAL A 220 -8.66 -26.15 2.90
N ALA A 221 -8.93 -26.71 4.08
CA ALA A 221 -8.51 -28.07 4.46
C ALA A 221 -9.05 -29.22 3.56
N ALA A 222 -10.14 -28.98 2.84
CA ALA A 222 -10.77 -29.96 1.94
C ALA A 222 -10.77 -29.51 0.46
N LYS A 223 -9.88 -28.59 0.10
CA LYS A 223 -9.78 -28.03 -1.25
C LYS A 223 -8.48 -28.43 -1.92
N THR A 224 -8.50 -28.55 -3.25
CA THR A 224 -7.27 -28.73 -4.02
C THR A 224 -6.47 -27.43 -4.07
N LEU A 225 -5.17 -27.52 -4.31
CA LEU A 225 -4.30 -26.35 -4.48
C LEU A 225 -4.83 -25.38 -5.54
N ASP A 226 -5.31 -25.92 -6.66
CA ASP A 226 -5.90 -25.13 -7.76
C ASP A 226 -7.15 -24.37 -7.30
N GLN A 227 -8.05 -25.03 -6.56
CA GLN A 227 -9.24 -24.38 -6.02
C GLN A 227 -8.89 -23.24 -5.05
N VAL A 228 -7.88 -23.44 -4.21
CA VAL A 228 -7.40 -22.39 -3.29
C VAL A 228 -6.78 -21.23 -4.08
N THR A 229 -6.03 -21.54 -5.13
CA THR A 229 -5.45 -20.54 -6.04
C THR A 229 -6.54 -19.71 -6.70
N ASP A 230 -7.56 -20.36 -7.27
CA ASP A 230 -8.70 -19.70 -7.90
C ASP A 230 -9.45 -18.80 -6.91
N MET A 231 -9.64 -19.26 -5.68
CA MET A 231 -10.26 -18.45 -4.61
C MET A 231 -9.45 -17.20 -4.29
N MET A 232 -8.11 -17.30 -4.22
CA MET A 232 -7.24 -16.15 -3.98
C MET A 232 -7.25 -15.17 -5.16
N ILE A 233 -7.24 -15.68 -6.39
CA ILE A 233 -7.29 -14.85 -7.61
C ILE A 233 -8.62 -14.10 -7.69
N ALA A 234 -9.74 -14.80 -7.47
CA ALA A 234 -11.08 -14.21 -7.49
C ALA A 234 -11.26 -13.08 -6.46
N ASN A 235 -10.54 -13.16 -5.33
CA ASN A 235 -10.59 -12.16 -4.26
C ASN A 235 -9.33 -11.27 -4.22
N SER A 236 -8.50 -11.27 -5.27
CA SER A 236 -7.18 -10.62 -5.25
C SER A 236 -7.20 -9.10 -5.04
N SER A 237 -8.33 -8.43 -5.30
CA SER A 237 -8.47 -6.99 -5.01
C SER A 237 -8.58 -6.70 -3.50
N ASN A 238 -9.19 -7.62 -2.76
CA ASN A 238 -9.43 -7.51 -1.31
C ASN A 238 -9.38 -8.93 -0.70
N LEU A 239 -8.16 -9.42 -0.52
CA LEU A 239 -7.91 -10.77 -0.02
C LEU A 239 -7.90 -10.72 1.52
N ILE A 240 -8.69 -11.58 2.15
CA ILE A 240 -8.62 -11.85 3.58
C ILE A 240 -8.10 -13.27 3.73
N ILE A 241 -6.92 -13.44 4.31
CA ILE A 241 -6.27 -14.74 4.48
C ILE A 241 -6.01 -14.99 5.96
N THR A 242 -6.45 -16.13 6.46
CA THR A 242 -6.09 -16.61 7.80
C THR A 242 -4.94 -17.60 7.66
N VAL A 243 -3.83 -17.31 8.33
CA VAL A 243 -2.63 -18.16 8.32
C VAL A 243 -2.23 -18.56 9.73
N LYS A 244 -1.53 -19.69 9.85
CA LYS A 244 -0.76 -20.08 11.02
C LYS A 244 0.72 -19.77 10.74
N PRO A 245 1.32 -18.77 11.42
CA PRO A 245 2.69 -18.37 11.14
C PRO A 245 3.71 -19.48 11.41
N ALA A 246 4.68 -19.65 10.51
CA ALA A 246 5.78 -20.61 10.68
C ALA A 246 6.74 -20.22 11.81
N ASN A 247 7.01 -18.93 11.92
CA ASN A 247 7.94 -18.35 12.89
C ASN A 247 7.17 -17.62 13.98
N GLN A 248 6.66 -18.36 14.95
CA GLN A 248 5.96 -17.81 16.12
C GLN A 248 6.83 -16.86 16.98
N ARG A 249 8.13 -16.72 16.67
CA ARG A 249 9.07 -15.78 17.34
C ARG A 249 8.97 -14.34 16.84
N THR A 250 8.46 -14.09 15.64
CA THR A 250 8.46 -12.73 15.05
C THR A 250 7.20 -11.92 15.39
N VAL A 251 6.31 -12.48 16.20
CA VAL A 251 5.01 -11.86 16.56
C VAL A 251 4.87 -11.77 18.08
N GLY A 252 5.94 -11.37 18.76
CA GLY A 252 5.75 -10.80 20.09
C GLY A 252 4.90 -9.53 19.96
N PRO A 253 3.94 -9.27 20.87
CA PRO A 253 3.25 -7.99 20.88
C PRO A 253 4.31 -6.89 20.96
N VAL A 254 4.16 -5.84 20.17
CA VAL A 254 4.95 -4.62 20.32
C VAL A 254 4.62 -4.07 21.71
N ARG A 255 5.42 -4.46 22.71
CA ARG A 255 5.36 -3.87 24.04
C ARG A 255 5.75 -2.41 23.85
N ARG A 256 4.74 -1.52 23.84
CA ARG A 256 4.94 -0.09 24.09
C ARG A 256 5.59 0.02 25.47
N GLY A 257 6.89 0.24 25.50
CA GLY A 257 7.59 0.46 26.77
C GLY A 257 9.11 0.31 26.68
N SER A 258 9.79 1.45 26.82
CA SER A 258 11.20 1.61 27.18
C SER A 258 12.24 1.40 26.08
N PHE A 259 12.58 2.52 25.42
CA PHE A 259 13.93 2.73 24.90
C PHE A 259 14.91 2.76 26.08
N SER A 260 15.46 1.62 26.45
CA SER A 260 16.69 1.56 27.25
C SER A 260 17.77 0.96 26.37
N ARG A 261 18.34 1.79 25.50
CA ARG A 261 19.57 1.49 24.77
C ARG A 261 20.72 1.45 25.77
N ASN A 262 21.08 0.26 26.26
CA ASN A 262 22.35 0.04 26.93
C ASN A 262 22.97 -1.28 26.44
N SER A 263 24.04 -1.17 25.66
CA SER A 263 25.14 -2.14 25.54
C SER A 263 26.25 -1.43 24.77
N HIS A 264 27.16 -0.78 25.52
CA HIS A 264 28.44 -1.34 25.94
C HIS A 264 29.40 -1.53 24.77
N MET A 265 30.25 -0.51 24.61
CA MET A 265 31.46 -0.59 23.81
C MET A 265 32.42 -1.59 24.43
N SER A 266 32.82 -2.59 23.64
CA SER A 266 33.93 -3.48 23.93
C SER A 266 35.25 -2.74 23.69
N SER A 267 35.88 -2.35 24.79
CA SER A 267 37.32 -2.07 24.86
C SER A 267 38.06 -3.38 25.09
N GLY A 268 39.17 -3.57 24.36
CA GLY A 268 40.26 -4.42 24.86
C GLY A 268 40.73 -5.53 23.92
N SER A 269 41.70 -5.21 23.07
CA SER A 269 42.84 -6.10 22.81
C SER A 269 44.04 -5.30 22.29
N GLN A 270 44.92 -4.91 23.22
CA GLN A 270 46.30 -4.54 22.92
C GLN A 270 47.19 -5.77 23.17
N GLN A 271 47.87 -6.22 22.11
CA GLN A 271 49.19 -6.86 22.08
C GLN A 271 49.36 -7.25 20.60
N SER A 272 50.35 -6.75 19.87
CA SER A 272 51.76 -7.07 20.08
C SER A 272 52.71 -6.10 19.37
N GLN A 273 53.95 -6.17 19.85
CA GLN A 273 55.09 -5.29 19.61
C GLN A 273 55.58 -5.22 18.16
N THR A 274 56.01 -4.01 17.83
CA THR A 274 57.00 -3.55 16.85
C THR A 274 58.02 -4.59 16.35
N THR A 275 58.14 -4.72 15.02
CA THR A 275 59.44 -4.85 14.35
C THR A 275 59.47 -3.94 13.12
N ALA A 276 60.64 -3.35 12.90
CA ALA A 276 60.93 -2.25 12.01
C ALA A 276 61.00 -2.64 10.52
N GLY A 277 60.74 -1.66 9.64
CA GLY A 277 61.31 -1.68 8.29
C GLY A 277 60.49 -0.95 7.21
N SER A 278 60.94 0.29 6.91
CA SER A 278 60.85 1.02 5.62
C SER A 278 59.51 1.56 5.09
N ASP A 279 59.37 2.89 5.21
CA ASP A 279 58.84 3.89 4.24
C ASP A 279 59.20 3.57 2.76
N PRO A 280 58.61 4.18 1.69
CA PRO A 280 57.76 5.39 1.66
C PRO A 280 56.62 5.43 0.61
N GLU A 281 55.88 6.54 0.61
CA GLU A 281 55.03 7.09 -0.47
C GLU A 281 53.61 6.54 -0.69
N ASP A 282 52.66 7.14 0.02
CA ASP A 282 51.25 7.24 -0.36
C ASP A 282 51.09 8.08 -1.64
N LYS A 283 50.67 7.46 -2.74
CA LYS A 283 50.25 8.17 -3.96
C LYS A 283 49.06 7.46 -4.62
N TYR A 284 47.88 8.02 -4.36
CA TYR A 284 46.62 7.98 -5.13
C TYR A 284 46.31 6.75 -5.99
N ASP A 285 45.30 5.97 -5.59
CA ASP A 285 44.49 5.16 -6.53
C ASP A 285 43.03 5.64 -6.50
N GLN A 286 42.53 5.92 -7.70
CA GLN A 286 41.17 6.35 -8.02
C GLN A 286 40.27 5.11 -8.12
N ASP A 287 39.09 5.14 -7.51
CA ASP A 287 38.11 4.07 -7.62
C ASP A 287 37.49 4.03 -9.03
N GLU A 288 37.80 2.99 -9.81
CA GLU A 288 37.11 2.67 -11.07
C GLU A 288 35.72 2.08 -10.81
N ILE A 289 34.69 2.65 -11.45
CA ILE A 289 33.31 2.16 -11.43
C ILE A 289 33.16 1.07 -12.49
N VAL A 290 32.86 -0.16 -12.07
CA VAL A 290 32.61 -1.30 -12.96
C VAL A 290 31.11 -1.47 -13.22
N ASP A 291 30.71 -1.39 -14.49
CA ASP A 291 29.35 -1.61 -14.99
C ASP A 291 29.12 -3.12 -15.30
N LEU A 292 28.07 -3.70 -14.73
CA LEU A 292 27.78 -5.15 -14.75
C LEU A 292 26.65 -5.52 -15.74
N THR A 293 26.41 -4.72 -16.78
CA THR A 293 25.27 -4.90 -17.69
C THR A 293 25.52 -5.80 -18.91
N ALA A 294 26.47 -6.74 -18.86
CA ALA A 294 26.68 -7.69 -19.96
C ALA A 294 26.81 -9.13 -19.45
N ASN A 295 25.68 -9.86 -19.46
CA ASN A 295 25.54 -11.26 -19.91
C ASN A 295 24.31 -11.90 -19.27
N ILE A 296 23.20 -11.91 -20.01
CA ILE A 296 22.11 -12.86 -19.76
C ILE A 296 21.91 -13.62 -21.07
N GLU A 297 22.57 -14.78 -21.16
CA GLU A 297 22.18 -15.82 -22.11
C GLU A 297 20.86 -16.44 -21.63
N THR A 298 19.86 -16.42 -22.50
CA THR A 298 18.55 -17.02 -22.27
C THR A 298 18.62 -18.54 -22.43
N LYS A 299 18.47 -19.28 -21.33
CA LYS A 299 18.03 -20.68 -21.38
C LYS A 299 16.50 -20.74 -21.29
N ASP A 300 15.93 -21.44 -22.25
CA ASP A 300 14.50 -21.70 -22.40
C ASP A 300 14.11 -22.89 -21.50
N ASP A 301 13.55 -22.59 -20.33
CA ASP A 301 13.23 -23.60 -19.30
C ASP A 301 11.73 -23.90 -19.19
N GLY A 302 10.89 -23.50 -20.17
CA GLY A 302 9.53 -24.02 -20.29
C GLY A 302 8.57 -23.74 -19.11
N ILE A 303 8.76 -22.66 -18.37
CA ILE A 303 7.90 -22.28 -17.22
C ILE A 303 6.92 -21.16 -17.63
N LEU A 304 5.63 -21.39 -17.36
CA LEU A 304 4.55 -20.42 -17.56
C LEU A 304 4.51 -19.38 -16.41
N HIS A 305 4.37 -18.12 -16.79
CA HIS A 305 4.34 -16.96 -15.89
C HIS A 305 2.89 -16.56 -15.50
N LEU A 306 2.69 -16.17 -14.23
CA LEU A 306 1.48 -15.55 -13.67
C LEU A 306 1.81 -14.20 -13.01
#